data_AF-A0A504U3A1-F1
#
_entry.id   AF-A0A504U3A1-F1
#
_cell.length_a   1.000
_cell.length_b   1.000
_cell.length_c   1.000
_cell.angle_alpha   90.00
_cell.angle_beta   90.00
_cell.angle_gamma   90.00
#
_symmetry.space_group_name_H-M   'P 1'
#
loop_
_entity.id
_entity.type
_entity.pdbx_description
1 polymer ?
#
loop_
_entity_poly.entity_id
_entity_poly.type
_entity_poly.pdbx_seq_one_letter_code
_entity_poly.pdbx_strand_id
1 'polypeptide(L)'
;MKILAVCLGRPETLPGKKYKTGINKLAIQGPVMVDAEGLVGDAILNRKHHGGVDQAVYIQGSLDIDWWSRELGRELHYGMFGENLVIEGLESQALAAGDRFAIGEVLLEITSPRMPCATFAAHMQDPKIVKRYTEAARPGAYARVLNGGMVEAGQSVTYTPYEGERVTMQDMMATYGRKLSETDRARYLSAPVHYKTRDAILAGEI
;
A
#
# COMPACT_ATOMS: atom_id res chain seq x y z
N MET A 1 6.29 9.41 14.72
CA MET A 1 5.20 9.55 13.74
C MET A 1 3.90 9.14 14.40
N LYS A 2 2.75 9.39 13.76
CA LYS A 2 1.44 8.92 14.22
C LYS A 2 0.53 8.56 13.05
N ILE A 3 -0.55 7.83 13.32
CA ILE A 3 -1.65 7.64 12.37
C ILE A 3 -2.42 8.97 12.26
N LEU A 4 -2.55 9.51 11.05
CA LEU A 4 -3.40 10.67 10.77
C LEU A 4 -4.85 10.26 10.48
N ALA A 5 -5.03 9.12 9.81
CA ALA A 5 -6.34 8.55 9.56
C ALA A 5 -6.32 7.03 9.43
N VAL A 6 -7.42 6.43 9.86
CA VAL A 6 -7.80 5.06 9.56
C VAL A 6 -8.98 5.12 8.59
N CYS A 7 -8.87 4.47 7.45
CA CYS A 7 -9.79 4.57 6.34
C CYS A 7 -10.34 3.20 5.96
N LEU A 8 -11.66 3.13 5.73
CA LEU A 8 -12.35 1.92 5.29
C LEU A 8 -13.10 2.18 3.99
N GLY A 9 -13.09 1.18 3.11
CA GLY A 9 -13.84 1.17 1.87
C GLY A 9 -15.24 0.61 2.09
N ARG A 10 -16.20 1.12 1.32
CA ARG A 10 -17.54 0.53 1.20
C ARG A 10 -17.78 0.12 -0.25
N PRO A 11 -18.57 -0.94 -0.51
CA PRO A 11 -18.92 -1.32 -1.87
C PRO A 11 -19.67 -0.21 -2.60
N GLU A 12 -19.07 0.35 -3.65
CA GLU A 12 -19.67 1.36 -4.53
C GLU A 12 -19.44 1.01 -6.01
N THR A 13 -20.24 1.58 -6.90
CA THR A 13 -20.04 1.45 -8.36
C THR A 13 -19.51 2.76 -8.91
N LEU A 14 -18.31 2.72 -9.51
CA LEU A 14 -17.75 3.90 -10.18
C LEU A 14 -18.51 4.24 -11.46
N PRO A 15 -18.55 5.52 -11.87
CA PRO A 15 -19.10 5.92 -13.16
C PRO A 15 -18.51 5.09 -14.32
N GLY A 16 -19.39 4.56 -15.18
CA GLY A 16 -19.00 3.75 -16.33
C GLY A 16 -18.52 2.33 -16.03
N LYS A 17 -18.57 1.86 -14.77
CA LYS A 17 -18.26 0.47 -14.39
C LYS A 17 -19.53 -0.32 -14.08
N LYS A 18 -19.48 -1.65 -14.31
CA LYS A 18 -20.58 -2.58 -14.02
C LYS A 18 -20.39 -3.39 -12.72
N TYR A 19 -19.22 -3.29 -12.11
CA TYR A 19 -18.86 -4.01 -10.89
C TYR A 19 -18.65 -3.03 -9.74
N LYS A 20 -18.79 -3.53 -8.51
CA LYS A 20 -18.52 -2.75 -7.30
C LYS A 20 -17.02 -2.76 -6.98
N THR A 21 -16.56 -1.71 -6.32
CA THR A 21 -15.21 -1.57 -5.74
C THR A 21 -15.29 -0.97 -4.34
N GLY A 22 -14.23 -1.11 -3.54
CA GLY A 22 -14.03 -0.36 -2.29
C GLY A 22 -12.79 0.53 -2.35
N ILE A 23 -12.48 1.04 -3.55
CA ILE A 23 -11.28 1.86 -3.80
C ILE A 23 -11.36 3.22 -3.11
N ASN A 24 -12.54 3.83 -3.06
CA ASN A 24 -12.75 5.09 -2.37
C ASN A 24 -12.93 4.80 -0.88
N LYS A 25 -11.84 4.86 -0.12
CA LYS A 25 -11.92 4.74 1.34
C LYS A 25 -12.16 6.10 1.95
N LEU A 26 -12.85 6.11 3.09
CA LEU A 26 -13.10 7.32 3.87
C LEU A 26 -12.55 7.14 5.27
N ALA A 27 -11.98 8.21 5.81
CA ALA A 27 -11.54 8.25 7.19
C ALA A 27 -12.74 7.99 8.13
N ILE A 28 -12.51 7.17 9.15
CA ILE A 28 -13.51 6.87 10.17
C ILE A 28 -13.05 7.35 11.55
N GLN A 29 -14.01 7.43 12.46
CA GLN A 29 -13.77 7.72 13.87
C GLN A 29 -13.82 6.44 14.69
N GLY A 30 -13.03 6.40 15.76
CA GLY A 30 -12.97 5.28 16.69
C GLY A 30 -11.98 4.18 16.27
N PRO A 31 -11.74 3.23 17.17
CA PRO A 31 -10.77 2.17 16.97
C PRO A 31 -11.29 1.08 16.03
N VAL A 32 -10.37 0.49 15.25
CA VAL A 32 -10.64 -0.56 14.26
C VAL A 32 -9.77 -1.77 14.53
N MET A 33 -10.37 -2.96 14.49
CA MET A 33 -9.62 -4.21 14.59
C MET A 33 -8.83 -4.48 13.30
N VAL A 34 -7.54 -4.79 13.46
CA VAL A 34 -6.65 -5.28 12.41
C VAL A 34 -6.36 -6.75 12.69
N ASP A 35 -6.75 -7.63 11.77
CA ASP A 35 -6.44 -9.06 11.81
C ASP A 35 -5.49 -9.46 10.68
N ALA A 36 -5.20 -10.75 10.53
CA ALA A 36 -4.27 -11.25 9.52
C ALA A 36 -4.71 -10.97 8.06
N GLU A 37 -6.00 -10.68 7.82
CA GLU A 37 -6.54 -10.37 6.50
C GLU A 37 -6.72 -8.87 6.24
N GLY A 38 -6.68 -8.02 7.28
CA GLY A 38 -6.70 -6.58 7.17
C GLY A 38 -7.56 -5.89 8.22
N LEU A 39 -8.11 -4.73 7.87
CA LEU A 39 -9.00 -3.98 8.75
C LEU A 39 -10.42 -4.56 8.69
N VAL A 40 -10.97 -4.93 9.84
CA VAL A 40 -12.33 -5.45 9.94
C VAL A 40 -13.33 -4.40 9.46
N GLY A 41 -14.19 -4.80 8.52
CA GLY A 41 -15.17 -3.92 7.89
C GLY A 41 -14.70 -3.25 6.59
N ASP A 42 -13.44 -3.44 6.19
CA ASP A 42 -12.95 -2.95 4.90
C ASP A 42 -13.48 -3.77 3.70
N ALA A 43 -13.87 -3.08 2.63
CA ALA A 43 -14.42 -3.72 1.43
C ALA A 43 -13.34 -3.96 0.36
N ILE A 44 -12.82 -5.19 0.29
CA ILE A 44 -11.90 -5.63 -0.78
C ILE A 44 -12.65 -6.56 -1.75
N LEU A 45 -13.04 -6.04 -2.91
CA LEU A 45 -13.97 -6.75 -3.82
C LEU A 45 -13.30 -7.56 -4.94
N ASN A 46 -12.02 -7.34 -5.23
CA ASN A 46 -11.26 -8.15 -6.18
C ASN A 46 -10.15 -8.92 -5.45
N ARG A 47 -10.54 -9.99 -4.75
CA ARG A 47 -9.61 -10.80 -3.94
C ARG A 47 -8.57 -11.61 -4.74
N LYS A 48 -8.75 -11.71 -6.07
CA LYS A 48 -7.75 -12.32 -6.96
C LYS A 48 -6.46 -11.48 -7.01
N HIS A 49 -6.62 -10.15 -7.02
CA HIS A 49 -5.52 -9.20 -7.24
C HIS A 49 -5.25 -8.25 -6.07
N HIS A 50 -6.16 -8.14 -5.12
CA HIS A 50 -6.07 -7.23 -3.98
C HIS A 50 -6.40 -7.93 -2.67
N GLY A 51 -5.76 -7.49 -1.58
CA GLY A 51 -5.94 -8.06 -0.25
C GLY A 51 -5.23 -9.40 -0.08
N GLY A 52 -5.62 -10.13 0.97
CA GLY A 52 -4.89 -11.31 1.43
C GLY A 52 -3.72 -10.92 2.33
N VAL A 53 -3.06 -11.93 2.91
CA VAL A 53 -2.13 -11.74 4.04
C VAL A 53 -0.97 -10.78 3.75
N ASP A 54 -0.47 -10.73 2.51
CA ASP A 54 0.62 -9.84 2.12
C ASP A 54 0.17 -8.47 1.62
N GLN A 55 -1.14 -8.23 1.53
CA GLN A 55 -1.74 -6.94 1.18
C GLN A 55 -2.86 -6.57 2.17
N ALA A 56 -2.71 -7.01 3.42
CA ALA A 56 -3.73 -6.89 4.46
C ALA A 56 -3.99 -5.42 4.82
N VAL A 57 -2.93 -4.62 4.90
CA VAL A 57 -3.02 -3.19 5.20
C VAL A 57 -2.31 -2.39 4.11
N TYR A 58 -2.99 -1.41 3.52
CA TYR A 58 -2.35 -0.45 2.62
C TYR A 58 -2.04 0.85 3.36
N ILE A 59 -0.76 1.21 3.41
CA ILE A 59 -0.23 2.38 4.10
C ILE A 59 0.13 3.45 3.06
N GLN A 60 -0.28 4.69 3.32
CA GLN A 60 0.17 5.86 2.58
C GLN A 60 0.81 6.89 3.52
N GLY A 61 1.82 7.62 3.03
CA GLY A 61 2.44 8.69 3.80
C GLY A 61 1.79 10.05 3.56
N SER A 62 1.71 10.89 4.59
CA SER A 62 1.13 12.23 4.46
C SER A 62 1.90 13.12 3.48
N LEU A 63 3.23 12.98 3.42
CA LEU A 63 4.08 13.75 2.51
C LEU A 63 3.82 13.38 1.04
N ASP A 64 3.50 12.11 0.77
CA ASP A 64 3.10 11.67 -0.57
C ASP A 64 1.74 12.23 -0.95
N ILE A 65 0.77 12.26 -0.02
CA ILE A 65 -0.56 12.83 -0.27
C ILE A 65 -0.44 14.34 -0.57
N ASP A 66 0.36 15.07 0.20
CA ASP A 66 0.62 16.51 -0.02
C ASP A 66 1.31 16.77 -1.36
N TRP A 67 2.22 15.88 -1.77
CA TRP A 67 2.86 15.94 -3.08
C TRP A 67 1.85 15.68 -4.20
N TRP A 68 1.05 14.62 -4.07
CA TRP A 68 0.02 14.27 -5.05
C TRP A 68 -1.06 15.33 -5.18
N SER A 69 -1.45 15.97 -4.08
CA SER A 69 -2.43 17.06 -4.10
C SER A 69 -1.93 18.24 -4.94
N ARG A 70 -0.65 18.60 -4.79
CA ARG A 70 0.01 19.64 -5.61
C ARG A 70 0.13 19.23 -7.07
N GLU A 71 0.59 18.01 -7.35
CA GLU A 71 0.77 17.48 -8.71
C GLU A 71 -0.56 17.39 -9.49
N LEU A 72 -1.65 17.07 -8.80
CA LEU A 72 -2.99 16.96 -9.40
C LEU A 72 -3.78 18.27 -9.35
N GLY A 73 -3.28 19.30 -8.65
CA GLY A 73 -3.95 20.59 -8.51
C GLY A 73 -5.31 20.51 -7.80
N ARG A 74 -5.49 19.53 -6.91
CA ARG A 74 -6.73 19.36 -6.13
C ARG A 74 -6.45 18.75 -4.76
N GLU A 75 -7.34 18.99 -3.81
CA GLU A 75 -7.30 18.33 -2.51
C GLU A 75 -7.56 16.82 -2.67
N LEU A 76 -6.82 16.01 -1.91
CA LEU A 76 -7.00 14.57 -1.85
C LEU A 76 -7.37 14.19 -0.41
N HIS A 77 -8.59 13.69 -0.21
CA HIS A 77 -8.98 13.17 1.09
C HIS A 77 -8.24 11.87 1.41
N TYR A 78 -8.03 11.62 2.70
CA TYR A 78 -7.45 10.37 3.18
C TYR A 78 -8.34 9.18 2.83
N GLY A 79 -7.74 8.17 2.21
CA GLY A 79 -8.39 6.98 1.67
C GLY A 79 -8.65 7.04 0.16
N MET A 80 -8.41 8.18 -0.51
CA MET A 80 -8.69 8.33 -1.96
C MET A 80 -7.87 7.37 -2.83
N PHE A 81 -6.65 7.00 -2.42
CA PHE A 81 -5.84 6.05 -3.19
C PHE A 81 -6.20 4.60 -2.86
N GLY A 82 -7.10 4.41 -1.90
CA GLY A 82 -7.52 3.11 -1.37
C GLY A 82 -6.74 2.67 -0.14
N GLU A 83 -5.95 3.54 0.47
CA GLU A 83 -5.15 3.29 1.67
C GLU A 83 -6.02 3.11 2.91
N ASN A 84 -5.61 2.21 3.79
CA ASN A 84 -6.21 1.97 5.09
C ASN A 84 -5.63 2.88 6.16
N LEU A 85 -4.32 3.15 6.12
CA LEU A 85 -3.64 3.98 7.11
C LEU A 85 -2.91 5.13 6.42
N VAL A 86 -3.07 6.33 6.96
CA VAL A 86 -2.24 7.49 6.61
C VAL A 86 -1.27 7.76 7.76
N ILE A 87 0.03 7.76 7.46
CA ILE A 87 1.10 7.94 8.46
C ILE A 87 1.75 9.31 8.28
N GLU A 88 1.84 10.05 9.39
CA GLU A 88 2.45 11.39 9.43
C GLU A 88 3.94 11.35 9.06
N GLY A 89 4.35 12.26 8.16
CA GLY A 89 5.77 12.51 7.86
C GLY A 89 6.46 11.42 7.03
N LEU A 90 5.69 10.51 6.44
CA LEU A 90 6.20 9.36 5.70
C LEU A 90 6.25 9.66 4.18
N GLU A 91 7.35 9.24 3.53
CA GLU A 91 7.48 9.11 2.08
C GLU A 91 7.64 7.63 1.71
N SER A 92 6.74 7.11 0.87
CA SER A 92 6.63 5.68 0.58
C SER A 92 7.70 5.14 -0.35
N GLN A 93 8.28 5.99 -1.21
CA GLN A 93 9.28 5.57 -2.20
C GLN A 93 10.49 4.87 -1.56
N ALA A 94 10.90 5.31 -0.36
CA ALA A 94 12.09 4.84 0.35
C ALA A 94 11.80 3.68 1.32
N LEU A 95 10.53 3.30 1.49
CA LEU A 95 10.16 2.10 2.22
C LEU A 95 10.65 0.87 1.47
N ALA A 96 11.00 -0.18 2.20
CA ALA A 96 11.47 -1.44 1.68
C ALA A 96 10.66 -2.60 2.23
N ALA A 97 10.61 -3.69 1.46
CA ALA A 97 10.07 -4.93 1.98
C ALA A 97 10.86 -5.35 3.23
N GLY A 98 10.14 -5.65 4.31
CA GLY A 98 10.70 -5.99 5.62
C GLY A 98 10.80 -4.83 6.60
N ASP A 99 10.60 -3.59 6.15
CA ASP A 99 10.42 -2.48 7.07
C ASP A 99 9.18 -2.73 7.93
N ARG A 100 9.24 -2.33 9.21
CA ARG A 100 8.19 -2.60 10.18
C ARG A 100 7.61 -1.33 10.78
N PHE A 101 6.30 -1.38 11.05
CA PHE A 101 5.56 -0.34 11.75
C PHE A 101 4.89 -0.94 12.99
N ALA A 102 5.24 -0.43 14.16
CA ALA A 102 4.63 -0.80 15.43
C ALA A 102 3.66 0.29 15.91
N ILE A 103 2.45 -0.12 16.28
CA ILE A 103 1.33 0.75 16.65
C ILE A 103 0.57 0.11 17.82
N GLY A 104 0.95 0.48 19.05
CA GLY A 104 0.47 -0.25 20.23
C GLY A 104 0.88 -1.72 20.14
N GLU A 105 -0.10 -2.63 20.11
CA GLU A 105 0.13 -4.07 19.94
C GLU A 105 0.30 -4.47 18.46
N VAL A 106 -0.20 -3.65 17.51
CA VAL A 106 -0.18 -3.99 16.10
C VAL A 106 1.24 -3.89 15.54
N LEU A 107 1.68 -4.94 14.86
CA LEU A 107 2.95 -4.99 14.16
C LEU A 107 2.71 -5.32 12.68
N LEU A 108 3.08 -4.39 11.81
CA LEU A 108 2.97 -4.50 10.36
C LEU A 108 4.36 -4.66 9.74
N GLU A 109 4.47 -5.46 8.68
CA GLU A 109 5.70 -5.62 7.89
C GLU A 109 5.42 -5.34 6.41
N ILE A 110 6.16 -4.41 5.80
CA ILE A 110 6.00 -4.01 4.40
C ILE A 110 6.36 -5.18 3.47
N THR A 111 5.57 -5.38 2.41
CA THR A 111 5.75 -6.51 1.47
C THR A 111 5.94 -6.08 0.03
N SER A 112 5.24 -5.03 -0.42
CA SER A 112 5.17 -4.64 -1.84
C SER A 112 4.58 -3.23 -2.03
N PRO A 113 4.89 -2.55 -3.14
CA PRO A 113 4.25 -1.29 -3.47
C PRO A 113 2.82 -1.52 -3.94
N ARG A 114 2.01 -0.46 -3.87
CA ARG A 114 0.72 -0.44 -4.54
C ARG A 114 0.88 -0.16 -6.05
N MET A 115 0.61 -1.15 -6.92
CA MET A 115 0.73 -1.00 -8.38
C MET A 115 -0.56 -0.47 -9.04
N PRO A 116 -0.53 0.62 -9.85
CA PRO A 116 -1.74 1.24 -10.43
C PRO A 116 -2.56 0.21 -11.23
N CYS A 117 -3.89 0.28 -11.12
CA CYS A 117 -4.80 -0.65 -11.81
C CYS A 117 -5.96 0.09 -12.49
N ALA A 118 -6.73 -0.62 -13.32
CA ALA A 118 -7.83 -0.04 -14.07
C ALA A 118 -8.93 0.59 -13.18
N THR A 119 -9.12 0.05 -11.97
CA THR A 119 -10.07 0.62 -10.99
C THR A 119 -9.54 1.92 -10.38
N PHE A 120 -8.24 1.98 -10.04
CA PHE A 120 -7.59 3.21 -9.58
C PHE A 120 -7.64 4.29 -10.66
N ALA A 121 -7.30 3.95 -11.90
CA ALA A 121 -7.34 4.89 -13.01
C ALA A 121 -8.75 5.47 -13.24
N ALA A 122 -9.78 4.62 -13.18
CA ALA A 122 -11.17 5.05 -13.29
C ALA A 122 -11.62 5.93 -12.11
N HIS A 123 -11.17 5.62 -10.88
CA HIS A 123 -11.50 6.38 -9.68
C HIS A 123 -10.87 7.77 -9.69
N MET A 124 -9.61 7.87 -10.11
CA MET A 124 -8.88 9.15 -10.09
C MET A 124 -9.35 10.14 -11.15
N GLN A 125 -10.02 9.68 -12.21
CA GLN A 125 -10.57 10.50 -13.30
C GLN A 125 -9.52 11.39 -14.02
N ASP A 126 -8.25 10.99 -13.99
CA ASP A 126 -7.18 11.60 -14.79
C ASP A 126 -6.65 10.56 -15.80
N PRO A 127 -6.80 10.80 -17.12
CA PRO A 127 -6.30 9.91 -18.18
C PRO A 127 -4.80 9.61 -18.11
N LYS A 128 -4.01 10.50 -17.51
CA LYS A 128 -2.55 10.37 -17.36
C LYS A 128 -2.13 9.77 -16.03
N ILE A 129 -3.07 9.47 -15.12
CA ILE A 129 -2.73 9.10 -13.74
C ILE A 129 -1.81 7.88 -13.65
N VAL A 130 -2.02 6.86 -14.48
CA VAL A 130 -1.18 5.64 -14.46
C VAL A 130 0.27 5.98 -14.80
N LYS A 131 0.48 6.82 -15.81
CA LYS A 131 1.81 7.28 -16.21
C LYS A 131 2.45 8.11 -15.09
N ARG A 132 1.74 9.14 -14.60
CA ARG A 132 2.24 10.01 -13.52
C ARG A 132 2.59 9.20 -12.27
N TYR A 133 1.72 8.27 -11.87
CA TYR A 133 1.91 7.40 -10.70
C TYR A 133 3.15 6.51 -10.83
N THR A 134 3.40 6.00 -12.03
CA THR A 134 4.59 5.19 -12.32
C THR A 134 5.87 6.03 -12.31
N GLU A 135 5.82 7.23 -12.89
CA GLU A 135 6.97 8.16 -12.94
C GLU A 135 7.32 8.74 -11.57
N ALA A 136 6.31 9.09 -10.76
CA ALA A 136 6.51 9.66 -9.43
C ALA A 136 7.07 8.63 -8.44
N ALA A 137 6.77 7.35 -8.62
CA ALA A 137 7.18 6.25 -7.74
C ALA A 137 6.90 6.51 -6.25
N ARG A 138 5.75 7.15 -5.96
CA ARG A 138 5.19 7.39 -4.60
C ARG A 138 3.94 6.53 -4.36
N PRO A 139 4.08 5.20 -4.31
CA PRO A 139 2.93 4.31 -4.37
C PRO A 139 2.19 4.15 -3.04
N GLY A 140 2.77 4.53 -1.90
CA GLY A 140 2.40 3.88 -0.65
C GLY A 140 2.88 2.41 -0.62
N ALA A 141 2.58 1.68 0.44
CA ALA A 141 3.08 0.32 0.60
C ALA A 141 2.02 -0.60 1.22
N TYR A 142 1.95 -1.83 0.71
CA TYR A 142 1.21 -2.90 1.36
C TYR A 142 2.03 -3.51 2.48
N ALA A 143 1.34 -3.90 3.54
CA ALA A 143 1.90 -4.58 4.69
C ALA A 143 1.11 -5.84 5.04
N ARG A 144 1.84 -6.86 5.50
CA ARG A 144 1.27 -8.00 6.22
C ARG A 144 1.17 -7.69 7.70
N VAL A 145 0.27 -8.38 8.39
CA VAL A 145 0.07 -8.24 9.83
C VAL A 145 0.84 -9.36 10.54
N LEU A 146 1.87 -8.99 11.30
CA LEU A 146 2.64 -9.92 12.13
C LEU A 146 1.99 -10.11 13.50
N ASN A 147 1.40 -9.04 14.04
CA ASN A 147 0.56 -9.09 15.23
C ASN A 147 -0.65 -8.17 15.05
N GLY A 148 -1.85 -8.71 15.28
CA GLY A 148 -3.12 -7.98 15.16
C GLY A 148 -3.46 -7.17 16.41
N GLY A 149 -4.52 -6.37 16.35
CA GLY A 149 -4.95 -5.51 17.44
C GLY A 149 -5.76 -4.31 16.98
N MET A 150 -6.01 -3.37 17.89
CA MET A 150 -6.82 -2.17 17.60
C MET A 150 -5.95 -1.00 17.14
N VAL A 151 -6.35 -0.36 16.03
CA VAL A 151 -5.75 0.89 15.55
C VAL A 151 -6.76 2.04 15.55
N GLU A 152 -6.31 3.25 15.84
CA GLU A 152 -7.10 4.47 15.79
C GLU A 152 -6.24 5.66 15.34
N ALA A 153 -6.87 6.65 14.70
CA ALA A 153 -6.20 7.91 14.39
C ALA A 153 -5.63 8.57 15.66
N GLY A 154 -4.46 9.19 15.54
CA GLY A 154 -3.74 9.82 16.64
C GLY A 154 -2.76 8.90 17.37
N GLN A 155 -2.85 7.57 17.21
CA GLN A 155 -1.90 6.65 17.83
C GLN A 155 -0.47 6.84 17.30
N SER A 156 0.50 6.73 18.21
CA SER A 156 1.93 6.79 17.86
C SER A 156 2.36 5.60 17.01
N VAL A 157 3.28 5.87 16.09
CA VAL A 157 3.81 4.89 15.14
C VAL A 157 5.32 4.92 15.24
N THR A 158 5.90 3.75 15.50
CA THR A 158 7.35 3.51 15.46
C THR A 158 7.69 2.77 14.18
N TYR A 159 8.62 3.32 13.40
CA TYR A 159 9.16 2.69 12.21
C TYR A 159 10.52 2.06 12.49
N THR A 160 10.75 0.87 11.97
CA THR A 160 12.02 0.16 12.05
C THR A 160 12.39 -0.33 10.64
N PRO A 161 13.52 0.14 10.07
CA PRO A 161 13.95 -0.32 8.75
C PRO A 161 14.37 -1.78 8.77
N TYR A 162 14.21 -2.47 7.65
CA TYR A 162 14.76 -3.81 7.45
C TYR A 162 16.30 -3.78 7.55
N GLU A 163 16.88 -4.70 8.32
CA GLU A 163 18.33 -4.77 8.54
C GLU A 163 19.09 -5.47 7.41
N GLY A 164 18.39 -6.24 6.57
CA GLY A 164 18.98 -6.95 5.44
C GLY A 164 19.14 -6.08 4.18
N GLU A 165 19.46 -6.72 3.07
CA GLU A 165 19.58 -6.04 1.78
C GLU A 165 18.21 -5.48 1.34
N ARG A 166 18.12 -4.16 1.21
CA ARG A 166 16.83 -3.49 1.01
C ARG A 166 16.36 -3.58 -0.44
N VAL A 167 15.08 -3.91 -0.58
CA VAL A 167 14.31 -3.80 -1.83
C VAL A 167 13.23 -2.76 -1.63
N THR A 168 13.46 -1.56 -2.16
CA THR A 168 12.54 -0.44 -1.94
C THR A 168 11.27 -0.53 -2.77
N MET A 169 10.22 0.19 -2.38
CA MET A 169 9.00 0.32 -3.16
C MET A 169 9.30 0.91 -4.54
N GLN A 170 10.25 1.87 -4.59
CA GLN A 170 10.77 2.42 -5.85
C GLN A 170 11.46 1.34 -6.71
N ASP A 171 12.33 0.50 -6.13
CA ASP A 171 12.98 -0.60 -6.84
C ASP A 171 11.94 -1.56 -7.46
N MET A 172 10.93 -1.94 -6.67
CA MET A 172 9.87 -2.85 -7.11
C MET A 172 9.03 -2.24 -8.23
N MET A 173 8.71 -0.95 -8.17
CA MET A 173 8.03 -0.27 -9.27
C MET A 173 8.90 -0.20 -10.54
N ALA A 174 10.19 0.11 -10.39
CA ALA A 174 11.11 0.27 -11.52
C ALA A 174 11.38 -1.05 -12.26
N THR A 175 11.33 -2.17 -11.55
CA THR A 175 11.54 -3.51 -12.09
C THR A 175 10.25 -4.24 -12.49
N TYR A 176 9.08 -3.68 -12.17
CA TYR A 176 7.79 -4.31 -12.47
C TYR A 176 7.62 -4.59 -13.97
N GLY A 177 7.30 -5.84 -14.30
CA GLY A 177 7.13 -6.31 -15.69
C GLY A 177 8.44 -6.41 -16.49
N ARG A 178 9.60 -6.30 -15.83
CA ARG A 178 10.92 -6.49 -16.42
C ARG A 178 11.55 -7.78 -15.89
N LYS A 179 12.46 -8.34 -16.68
CA LYS A 179 13.32 -9.44 -16.21
C LYS A 179 14.36 -8.88 -15.24
N LEU A 180 14.44 -9.45 -14.05
CA LEU A 180 15.41 -9.11 -13.01
C LEU A 180 16.81 -9.58 -13.39
N SER A 181 17.81 -8.79 -13.00
CA SER A 181 19.21 -9.21 -13.03
C SER A 181 19.45 -10.33 -12.01
N GLU A 182 20.53 -11.11 -12.15
CA GLU A 182 20.86 -12.15 -11.16
C GLU A 182 21.07 -11.56 -9.75
N THR A 183 21.70 -10.39 -9.67
CA THR A 183 21.87 -9.63 -8.43
C THR A 183 20.52 -9.22 -7.83
N ASP A 184 19.60 -8.70 -8.65
CA ASP A 184 18.26 -8.34 -8.16
C ASP A 184 17.45 -9.56 -7.72
N ARG A 185 17.56 -10.68 -8.42
CA ARG A 185 16.90 -11.93 -8.01
C ARG A 185 17.38 -12.37 -6.63
N ALA A 186 18.69 -12.37 -6.40
CA ALA A 186 19.25 -12.73 -5.10
C ALA A 186 18.77 -11.78 -3.98
N ARG A 187 18.80 -10.47 -4.26
CA ARG A 187 18.34 -9.41 -3.34
C ARG A 187 16.85 -9.52 -3.00
N TYR A 188 15.99 -9.78 -3.99
CA TYR A 188 14.55 -9.96 -3.76
C TYR A 188 14.23 -11.24 -3.01
N LEU A 189 14.99 -12.31 -3.25
CA LEU A 189 14.83 -13.57 -2.53
C LEU A 189 15.31 -13.46 -1.06
N SER A 190 16.24 -12.57 -0.74
CA SER A 190 16.72 -12.34 0.63
C SER A 190 15.85 -11.38 1.45
N ALA A 191 15.05 -10.52 0.80
CA ALA A 191 14.10 -9.62 1.46
C ALA A 191 12.72 -10.27 1.66
N PRO A 192 11.93 -9.89 2.69
CA PRO A 192 10.61 -10.48 2.97
C PRO A 192 9.51 -9.90 2.05
N VAL A 193 9.74 -9.94 0.74
CA VAL A 193 8.81 -9.50 -0.31
C VAL A 193 7.48 -10.27 -0.28
N HIS A 194 6.48 -9.72 -0.97
CA HIS A 194 5.20 -10.39 -1.20
C HIS A 194 5.38 -11.80 -1.81
N TYR A 195 4.62 -12.80 -1.34
CA TYR A 195 4.76 -14.20 -1.75
C TYR A 195 4.66 -14.41 -3.27
N LYS A 196 3.65 -13.83 -3.93
CA LYS A 196 3.54 -13.85 -5.41
C LYS A 196 4.79 -13.33 -6.13
N THR A 197 5.44 -12.29 -5.60
CA THR A 197 6.70 -11.78 -6.17
C THR A 197 7.80 -12.82 -6.03
N ARG A 198 7.93 -13.42 -4.83
CA ARG A 198 8.89 -14.51 -4.58
C ARG A 198 8.63 -15.71 -5.50
N ASP A 199 7.39 -16.15 -5.61
CA ASP A 199 7.00 -17.29 -6.45
C ASP A 199 7.33 -17.04 -7.92
N ALA A 200 7.04 -15.84 -8.45
CA ALA A 200 7.38 -15.47 -9.82
C ALA A 200 8.89 -15.50 -10.09
N ILE A 201 9.71 -15.05 -9.14
CA ILE A 201 11.19 -15.10 -9.26
C ILE A 201 11.71 -16.54 -9.27
N LEU A 202 11.13 -17.39 -8.42
CA LEU A 202 11.49 -18.81 -8.33
C LEU A 202 11.05 -19.59 -9.58
N ALA A 203 9.89 -19.24 -10.15
CA ALA A 203 9.40 -19.78 -11.41
C ALA A 203 10.14 -19.24 -12.65
N GLY A 204 10.96 -18.19 -12.50
CA GLY A 204 11.68 -17.54 -13.60
C GLY A 204 10.77 -16.71 -14.51
N GLU A 205 9.60 -16.28 -14.00
CA GLU A 205 8.64 -15.44 -14.72
C GLU A 205 9.06 -13.97 -14.74
N ILE A 206 9.84 -13.54 -13.73
CA ILE A 206 10.46 -12.21 -13.61
C ILE A 206 11.93 -12.32 -13.22
#